data_AF-G1VAF4-F1
#
_entry.id   AF-G1VAF4-F1
#
_cell.length_a   1.000
_cell.length_b   1.000
_cell.length_c   1.000
_cell.angle_alpha   90.00
_cell.angle_beta   90.00
_cell.angle_gamma   90.00
#
_symmetry.space_group_name_H-M   'P 1'
#
loop_
_entity.id
_entity.type
_entity.pdbx_description
1 polymer ?
#
loop_
_entity_poly.entity_id
_entity_poly.type
_entity_poly.pdbx_seq_one_letter_code
_entity_poly.pdbx_strand_id
1 'polypeptide(L)'
;MSSYGAEMPHIMQEAGFEIRTFMPRWGNINERRGQLHEVIRLSGMNLIIDDTDHPLIIKVASIPQTRIQVYFIDNEDYFQKRPAMTKDELGNDYPDNGERAIFFARGVLETVKKLRWTPDVIHCQGWMSSVIPFYVKTAYKDEPQFANSKVVTSLFAEQPQDSLGTNFKHCLEFRDAKAKYLKEYGDNFDFKELGKLAIDYSDGVIGTSDGVHTDLINYAKSNDKQLLEHPIDDTELKEKYSEFYNKLF
;
A
#
# COMPACT_ATOMS: atom_id res chain seq x y z
N MET A 1 0.04 6.09 -12.24
CA MET A 1 -0.28 5.41 -10.96
C MET A 1 -1.79 5.43 -10.66
N SER A 2 -2.48 6.57 -10.77
CA SER A 2 -3.91 6.71 -10.40
C SER A 2 -4.89 5.91 -11.28
N SER A 3 -4.63 5.76 -12.58
CA SER A 3 -5.47 4.94 -13.48
C SER A 3 -5.49 3.47 -13.06
N TYR A 4 -4.31 2.90 -12.80
CA TYR A 4 -4.16 1.52 -12.31
C TYR A 4 -4.95 1.25 -11.03
N GLY A 5 -4.94 2.20 -10.09
CA GLY A 5 -5.71 2.08 -8.84
C GLY A 5 -7.23 2.04 -9.02
N ALA A 6 -7.75 2.48 -10.18
CA ALA A 6 -9.16 2.43 -10.52
C ALA A 6 -9.49 1.23 -11.44
N GLU A 7 -8.66 0.98 -12.44
CA GLU A 7 -8.88 -0.03 -13.48
C GLU A 7 -8.62 -1.45 -12.99
N MET A 8 -7.52 -1.69 -12.27
CA MET A 8 -7.14 -3.04 -11.82
C MET A 8 -8.20 -3.68 -10.91
N PRO A 9 -8.77 -2.98 -9.90
CA PRO A 9 -9.89 -3.52 -9.12
C PRO A 9 -11.07 -3.98 -9.99
N HIS A 10 -11.41 -3.22 -11.04
CA HIS A 10 -12.50 -3.57 -11.94
C HIS A 10 -12.15 -4.81 -12.79
N ILE A 11 -10.97 -4.83 -13.40
CA ILE A 11 -10.51 -5.94 -14.25
C ILE A 11 -10.48 -7.24 -13.45
N MET A 12 -9.96 -7.19 -12.22
CA MET A 12 -9.89 -8.38 -11.37
C MET A 12 -11.27 -8.81 -10.84
N GLN A 13 -12.19 -7.87 -10.60
CA GLN A 13 -13.57 -8.22 -10.29
C GLN A 13 -14.24 -8.97 -11.46
N GLU A 14 -14.01 -8.54 -12.71
CA GLU A 14 -14.51 -9.25 -13.90
C GLU A 14 -13.85 -10.62 -14.10
N ALA A 15 -12.63 -10.82 -13.60
CA ALA A 15 -11.98 -12.13 -13.53
C ALA A 15 -12.56 -13.06 -12.45
N GLY A 16 -13.52 -12.58 -11.64
CA GLY A 16 -14.20 -13.37 -10.60
C GLY A 16 -13.60 -13.23 -9.21
N PHE A 17 -12.66 -12.30 -8.99
CA PHE A 17 -12.09 -12.06 -7.65
C PHE A 17 -13.01 -11.16 -6.81
N GLU A 18 -13.05 -11.41 -5.51
CA GLU A 18 -13.72 -10.52 -4.57
C GLU A 18 -12.79 -9.39 -4.16
N ILE A 19 -13.17 -8.15 -4.48
CA ILE A 19 -12.28 -6.98 -4.36
C ILE A 19 -12.72 -6.05 -3.25
N ARG A 20 -11.74 -5.64 -2.42
CA ARG A 20 -11.83 -4.49 -1.52
C ARG A 20 -10.63 -3.59 -1.74
N THR A 21 -10.89 -2.32 -1.99
CA THR A 21 -9.83 -1.34 -2.23
C THR A 21 -9.63 -0.49 -0.98
N PHE A 22 -8.37 -0.22 -0.64
CA PHE A 22 -8.00 0.73 0.40
C PHE A 22 -7.20 1.87 -0.20
N MET A 23 -7.49 3.10 0.21
CA MET A 23 -6.70 4.26 -0.21
C MET A 23 -6.70 5.36 0.86
N PRO A 24 -5.70 6.25 0.87
CA PRO A 24 -5.75 7.41 1.75
C PRO A 24 -6.94 8.32 1.41
N ARG A 25 -7.57 8.92 2.43
CA ARG A 25 -8.55 10.00 2.25
C ARG A 25 -7.79 11.29 1.96
N TRP A 26 -7.35 11.47 0.72
CA TRP A 26 -6.69 12.70 0.31
C TRP A 26 -7.59 13.94 0.45
N GLY A 27 -6.99 15.09 0.75
CA GLY A 27 -7.68 16.37 0.93
C GLY A 27 -8.58 16.76 -0.25
N ASN A 28 -8.18 16.39 -1.46
CA ASN A 28 -8.91 16.67 -2.70
C ASN A 28 -10.14 15.75 -2.94
N ILE A 29 -10.35 14.71 -2.11
CA ILE A 29 -11.51 13.81 -2.23
C ILE A 29 -12.73 14.50 -1.62
N ASN A 30 -13.72 14.79 -2.47
CA ASN A 30 -14.97 15.39 -2.05
C ASN A 30 -15.94 14.34 -1.48
N GLU A 31 -16.15 14.38 -0.17
CA GLU A 31 -16.99 13.39 0.54
C GLU A 31 -18.44 13.41 0.10
N ARG A 32 -19.03 14.60 -0.11
CA ARG A 32 -20.42 14.74 -0.53
C ARG A 32 -20.64 14.15 -1.92
N ARG A 33 -19.73 14.44 -2.86
CA ARG A 33 -19.79 13.94 -4.23
C ARG A 33 -19.54 12.43 -4.27
N GLY A 34 -18.56 11.95 -3.50
CA GLY A 34 -18.23 10.53 -3.41
C GLY A 34 -19.17 9.71 -2.52
N GLN A 35 -20.08 10.34 -1.80
CA GLN A 35 -20.96 9.71 -0.82
C GLN A 35 -20.17 8.87 0.20
N LEU A 36 -19.08 9.45 0.73
CA LEU A 36 -18.25 8.79 1.74
C LEU A 36 -18.99 8.81 3.08
N HIS A 37 -19.11 7.64 3.70
CA HIS A 37 -19.73 7.49 5.01
C HIS A 37 -18.69 6.98 6.00
N GLU A 38 -18.62 7.59 7.17
CA GLU A 38 -17.80 7.05 8.25
C GLU A 38 -18.38 5.74 8.78
N VAL A 39 -17.51 4.76 8.99
CA VAL A 39 -17.85 3.47 9.57
C VAL A 39 -17.40 3.46 11.04
N ILE A 40 -18.28 3.93 11.92
CA ILE A 40 -17.99 4.14 13.37
C ILE A 40 -17.35 2.92 14.04
N ARG A 41 -17.81 1.69 13.71
CA ARG A 41 -17.26 0.44 14.27
C ARG A 41 -15.82 0.12 13.84
N LEU A 42 -15.34 0.74 12.75
CA LEU A 42 -13.98 0.61 12.25
C LEU A 42 -13.11 1.78 12.72
N SER A 43 -13.70 2.97 12.85
CA SER A 43 -13.08 4.19 13.38
C SER A 43 -12.81 4.14 14.91
N GLY A 44 -12.15 5.19 15.41
CA GLY A 44 -12.10 5.54 16.84
C GLY A 44 -10.95 4.91 17.61
N MET A 45 -10.00 4.26 16.92
CA MET A 45 -8.73 3.83 17.52
C MET A 45 -7.63 4.83 17.21
N ASN A 46 -6.64 4.96 18.08
CA ASN A 46 -5.45 5.75 17.83
C ASN A 46 -4.31 4.84 17.36
N LEU A 47 -3.55 5.32 16.38
CA LEU A 47 -2.28 4.73 15.97
C LEU A 47 -1.16 5.60 16.50
N ILE A 48 -0.29 5.03 17.33
CA ILE A 48 0.90 5.72 17.85
C ILE A 48 1.99 5.67 16.78
N ILE A 49 2.42 6.82 16.26
CA ILE A 49 3.55 6.95 15.32
C ILE A 49 4.45 8.03 15.86
N ASP A 50 5.75 7.74 15.96
CA ASP A 50 6.74 8.63 16.57
C ASP A 50 6.28 9.21 17.92
N ASP A 51 5.89 8.31 18.83
CA ASP A 51 5.36 8.63 20.17
C ASP A 51 4.13 9.56 20.21
N THR A 52 3.48 9.78 19.07
CA THR A 52 2.31 10.64 18.94
C THR A 52 1.06 9.83 18.57
N ASP A 53 -0.05 10.09 19.26
CA ASP A 53 -1.34 9.45 18.99
C ASP A 53 -2.06 10.11 17.81
N HIS A 54 -2.34 9.33 16.77
CA HIS A 54 -3.10 9.78 15.60
C HIS A 54 -4.44 9.05 15.47
N PRO A 55 -5.58 9.76 15.43
CA PRO A 55 -6.89 9.12 15.29
C PRO A 55 -7.04 8.47 13.92
N LEU A 56 -7.47 7.20 13.91
CA LEU A 56 -7.82 6.45 12.71
C LEU A 56 -9.33 6.54 12.46
N ILE A 57 -9.69 7.21 11.36
CA ILE A 57 -11.06 7.30 10.87
C ILE A 57 -11.16 6.46 9.60
N ILE A 58 -12.21 5.64 9.50
CA ILE A 58 -12.47 4.82 8.32
C ILE A 58 -13.74 5.30 7.65
N LYS A 59 -13.62 5.73 6.39
CA LYS A 59 -14.77 6.04 5.54
C LYS A 59 -14.93 5.00 4.47
N VAL A 60 -16.14 4.82 3.96
CA VAL A 60 -16.44 3.89 2.88
C VAL A 60 -17.28 4.55 1.82
N ALA A 61 -17.01 4.21 0.56
CA ALA A 61 -17.89 4.48 -0.57
C ALA A 61 -17.98 3.24 -1.45
N SER A 62 -19.03 3.18 -2.28
CA SER A 62 -19.18 2.17 -3.31
C SER A 62 -19.12 2.83 -4.66
N ILE A 63 -18.34 2.26 -5.59
CA ILE A 63 -18.37 2.70 -6.99
C ILE A 63 -19.72 2.27 -7.58
N PRO A 64 -20.57 3.19 -8.10
CA PRO A 64 -21.94 2.85 -8.50
C PRO A 64 -22.04 1.77 -9.57
N GLN A 65 -21.13 1.77 -10.55
CA GLN A 65 -21.13 0.86 -11.69
C GLN A 65 -20.70 -0.56 -11.29
N THR A 66 -19.59 -0.69 -10.55
CA THR A 66 -18.95 -1.98 -10.25
C THR A 66 -19.34 -2.54 -8.87
N ARG A 67 -19.97 -1.71 -8.02
CA ARG A 67 -20.25 -2.01 -6.60
C ARG A 67 -19.01 -2.34 -5.76
N ILE A 68 -17.81 -2.05 -6.26
CA ILE A 68 -16.56 -2.21 -5.51
C ILE A 68 -16.58 -1.28 -4.30
N GLN A 69 -16.26 -1.85 -3.13
CA GLN A 69 -16.12 -1.10 -1.89
C GLN A 69 -14.72 -0.49 -1.80
N VAL A 70 -14.68 0.83 -1.59
CA VAL A 70 -13.46 1.59 -1.35
C VAL A 70 -13.46 2.07 0.09
N TYR A 71 -12.48 1.60 0.86
CA TYR A 71 -12.22 2.00 2.24
C TYR A 71 -11.16 3.10 2.24
N PHE A 72 -11.50 4.23 2.82
CA PHE A 72 -10.62 5.39 2.95
C PHE A 72 -10.01 5.40 4.34
N ILE A 73 -8.68 5.35 4.39
CA ILE A 73 -7.92 5.59 5.61
C ILE A 73 -7.81 7.09 5.80
N ASP A 74 -8.45 7.62 6.83
CA ASP A 74 -8.60 9.05 7.05
C ASP A 74 -7.92 9.49 8.34
N ASN A 75 -7.24 10.62 8.24
CA ASN A 75 -6.59 11.35 9.31
C ASN A 75 -6.39 12.80 8.86
N GLU A 76 -6.76 13.74 9.72
CA GLU A 76 -6.76 15.16 9.38
C GLU A 76 -5.35 15.68 9.06
N ASP A 77 -4.36 15.30 9.85
CA ASP A 77 -2.99 15.80 9.77
C ASP A 77 -2.21 15.17 8.61
N TYR A 78 -2.39 13.86 8.40
CA TYR A 78 -1.65 13.13 7.37
C TYR A 78 -2.25 13.25 5.96
N PHE A 79 -3.57 13.34 5.81
CA PHE A 79 -4.18 13.22 4.47
C PHE A 79 -5.05 14.41 4.06
N GLN A 80 -5.73 15.07 5.00
CA GLN A 80 -6.65 16.17 4.64
C GLN A 80 -5.94 17.52 4.50
N LYS A 81 -4.99 17.83 5.37
CA LYS A 81 -4.24 19.10 5.40
C LYS A 81 -3.12 19.21 4.34
N ARG A 82 -3.17 18.39 3.29
CA ARG A 82 -2.16 18.41 2.21
C ARG A 82 -2.85 18.66 0.87
N PRO A 83 -2.43 19.68 0.09
CA PRO A 83 -2.99 19.94 -1.23
C PRO A 83 -2.63 18.83 -2.24
N ALA A 84 -1.54 18.11 -2.03
CA ALA A 84 -1.05 17.07 -2.92
C ALA A 84 -0.64 15.79 -2.17
N MET A 85 -0.37 14.72 -2.94
CA MET A 85 -0.09 13.38 -2.40
C MET A 85 1.33 13.26 -1.86
N THR A 86 2.33 13.74 -2.61
CA THR A 86 3.75 13.49 -2.31
C THR A 86 4.55 14.77 -2.09
N LYS A 87 4.28 15.81 -2.88
CA LYS A 87 5.07 17.06 -2.94
C LYS A 87 4.27 18.29 -2.56
N ASP A 88 4.92 19.29 -2.00
CA ASP A 88 4.36 20.62 -1.77
C ASP A 88 4.23 21.45 -3.06
N GLU A 89 3.71 22.68 -2.94
CA GLU A 89 3.54 23.61 -4.07
C GLU A 89 4.87 24.06 -4.70
N LEU A 90 5.98 23.89 -3.98
CA LEU A 90 7.33 24.20 -4.44
C LEU A 90 8.02 22.98 -5.09
N GLY A 91 7.38 21.81 -5.06
CA GLY A 91 7.88 20.57 -5.65
C GLY A 91 8.79 19.73 -4.74
N ASN A 92 8.91 20.09 -3.45
CA ASN A 92 9.66 19.32 -2.46
C ASN A 92 8.78 18.22 -1.89
N ASP A 93 9.34 17.06 -1.57
CA ASP A 93 8.56 16.02 -0.89
C ASP A 93 8.16 16.47 0.52
N TYR A 94 6.98 16.06 0.96
CA TYR A 94 6.59 16.30 2.34
C TYR A 94 7.49 15.50 3.29
N PRO A 95 8.02 16.13 4.37
CA PRO A 95 8.94 15.48 5.29
C PRO A 95 8.30 14.32 6.08
N ASP A 96 6.97 14.31 6.18
CA ASP A 96 6.18 13.30 6.88
C ASP A 96 5.70 12.16 5.96
N ASN A 97 6.15 12.09 4.70
CA ASN A 97 5.77 11.01 3.77
C ASN A 97 6.00 9.61 4.36
N GLY A 98 7.11 9.40 5.07
CA GLY A 98 7.39 8.14 5.77
C GLY A 98 6.32 7.79 6.79
N GLU A 99 6.00 8.71 7.70
CA GLU A 99 4.95 8.52 8.72
C GLU A 99 3.58 8.26 8.10
N ARG A 100 3.24 8.98 7.01
CA ARG A 100 1.98 8.79 6.27
C ARG A 100 1.86 7.38 5.70
N ALA A 101 2.94 6.81 5.17
CA ALA A 101 2.98 5.42 4.69
C ALA A 101 2.81 4.41 5.83
N ILE A 102 3.42 4.66 6.98
CA ILE A 102 3.25 3.81 8.18
C ILE A 102 1.82 3.88 8.70
N PHE A 103 1.25 5.09 8.80
CA PHE A 103 -0.14 5.30 9.23
C PHE A 103 -1.10 4.60 8.28
N PHE A 104 -0.91 4.77 6.96
CA PHE A 104 -1.72 4.09 5.96
C PHE A 104 -1.64 2.57 6.11
N ALA A 105 -0.43 2.01 6.15
CA ALA A 105 -0.24 0.57 6.24
C ALA A 105 -0.89 -0.03 7.50
N ARG A 106 -0.68 0.58 8.66
CA ARG A 106 -1.30 0.13 9.92
C ARG A 106 -2.81 0.32 9.91
N GLY A 107 -3.30 1.44 9.37
CA GLY A 107 -4.73 1.72 9.22
C GLY A 107 -5.43 0.67 8.37
N VAL A 108 -4.82 0.27 7.24
CA VAL A 108 -5.34 -0.82 6.39
C VAL A 108 -5.39 -2.14 7.14
N LEU A 109 -4.28 -2.56 7.75
CA LEU A 109 -4.19 -3.89 8.39
C LEU A 109 -5.10 -4.01 9.61
N GLU A 110 -5.18 -2.99 10.47
CA GLU A 110 -6.13 -2.97 11.58
C GLU A 110 -7.59 -2.96 11.09
N THR A 111 -7.87 -2.28 9.97
CA THR A 111 -9.22 -2.28 9.37
C THR A 111 -9.60 -3.65 8.82
N VAL A 112 -8.71 -4.32 8.08
CA VAL A 112 -8.94 -5.68 7.57
C VAL A 112 -9.18 -6.67 8.71
N LYS A 113 -8.39 -6.56 9.80
CA LYS A 113 -8.60 -7.34 11.02
C LYS A 113 -9.99 -7.11 11.64
N LYS A 114 -10.41 -5.85 11.81
CA LYS A 114 -11.75 -5.51 12.33
C LYS A 114 -12.89 -5.97 11.41
N LEU A 115 -12.66 -5.98 10.09
CA LEU A 115 -13.59 -6.51 9.11
C LEU A 115 -13.68 -8.04 9.15
N ARG A 116 -12.74 -8.72 9.83
CA ARG A 116 -12.59 -10.19 9.82
C ARG A 116 -12.50 -10.75 8.41
N TRP A 117 -11.90 -10.00 7.50
CA TRP A 117 -11.68 -10.41 6.12
C TRP A 117 -10.33 -11.10 6.02
N THR A 118 -10.29 -12.24 5.35
CA THR A 118 -9.08 -13.03 5.11
C THR A 118 -8.74 -12.98 3.62
N PRO A 119 -7.94 -12.00 3.16
CA PRO A 119 -7.63 -11.89 1.74
C PRO A 119 -6.64 -12.99 1.33
N ASP A 120 -6.90 -13.67 0.23
CA ASP A 120 -5.92 -14.59 -0.35
C ASP A 120 -4.71 -13.83 -0.90
N VAL A 121 -4.93 -12.67 -1.52
CA VAL A 121 -3.89 -11.79 -2.08
C VAL A 121 -4.04 -10.36 -1.56
N ILE A 122 -2.93 -9.78 -1.12
CA ILE A 122 -2.79 -8.36 -0.80
C ILE A 122 -1.91 -7.72 -1.86
N HIS A 123 -2.52 -6.93 -2.76
CA HIS A 123 -1.79 -6.23 -3.81
C HIS A 123 -1.49 -4.78 -3.41
N CYS A 124 -0.22 -4.51 -3.13
CA CYS A 124 0.30 -3.20 -2.77
C CYS A 124 0.65 -2.41 -4.04
N GLN A 125 0.01 -1.25 -4.24
CA GLN A 125 0.24 -0.37 -5.37
C GLN A 125 0.78 0.99 -4.93
N GLY A 126 2.01 1.31 -5.35
CA GLY A 126 2.64 2.60 -5.10
C GLY A 126 3.30 2.73 -3.73
N TRP A 127 4.08 3.80 -3.58
CA TRP A 127 4.98 4.02 -2.44
C TRP A 127 4.26 4.00 -1.09
N MET A 128 3.05 4.58 -1.01
CA MET A 128 2.27 4.68 0.23
C MET A 128 1.96 3.30 0.83
N SER A 129 1.81 2.27 0.00
CA SER A 129 1.51 0.90 0.41
C SER A 129 2.75 0.03 0.62
N SER A 130 3.95 0.53 0.31
CA SER A 130 5.19 -0.27 0.26
C SER A 130 5.66 -0.75 1.64
N VAL A 131 5.09 -0.23 2.72
CA VAL A 131 5.33 -0.70 4.11
C VAL A 131 4.45 -1.92 4.47
N ILE A 132 3.33 -2.13 3.77
CA ILE A 132 2.38 -3.22 4.07
C ILE A 132 3.04 -4.61 4.01
N PRO A 133 3.83 -4.97 2.98
CA PRO A 133 4.46 -6.29 2.90
C PRO A 133 5.28 -6.62 4.15
N PHE A 134 6.10 -5.67 4.58
CA PHE A 134 6.92 -5.80 5.79
C PHE A 134 6.05 -6.10 7.02
N TYR A 135 4.98 -5.33 7.26
CA TYR A 135 4.11 -5.56 8.40
C TYR A 135 3.31 -6.86 8.33
N VAL A 136 2.80 -7.24 7.15
CA VAL A 136 2.08 -8.50 6.96
C VAL A 136 2.96 -9.69 7.34
N LYS A 137 4.21 -9.70 6.90
CA LYS A 137 5.15 -10.81 7.14
C LYS A 137 5.86 -10.77 8.49
N THR A 138 5.74 -9.67 9.23
CA THR A 138 6.34 -9.52 10.57
C THR A 138 5.28 -9.31 11.65
N ALA A 139 4.82 -8.08 11.85
CA ALA A 139 3.94 -7.66 12.94
C ALA A 139 2.53 -8.29 12.93
N TYR A 140 2.08 -8.77 11.76
CA TYR A 140 0.75 -9.34 11.56
C TYR A 140 0.78 -10.80 11.09
N LYS A 141 1.96 -11.44 11.03
CA LYS A 141 2.12 -12.79 10.47
C LYS A 141 1.31 -13.87 11.19
N ASP A 142 1.09 -13.70 12.49
CA ASP A 142 0.35 -14.64 13.34
C ASP A 142 -1.15 -14.29 13.46
N GLU A 143 -1.59 -13.20 12.83
CA GLU A 143 -3.00 -12.84 12.77
C GLU A 143 -3.71 -13.76 11.75
N PRO A 144 -4.84 -14.40 12.11
CA PRO A 144 -5.53 -15.36 11.24
C PRO A 144 -5.93 -14.79 9.87
N GLN A 145 -6.17 -13.48 9.79
CA GLN A 145 -6.54 -12.80 8.56
C GLN A 145 -5.40 -12.82 7.53
N PHE A 146 -4.14 -12.84 7.96
CA PHE A 146 -2.97 -12.61 7.11
C PHE A 146 -2.03 -13.81 7.01
N ALA A 147 -2.16 -14.80 7.89
CA ALA A 147 -1.25 -15.93 7.99
C ALA A 147 -1.04 -16.68 6.66
N ASN A 148 -2.07 -16.76 5.81
CA ASN A 148 -2.02 -17.44 4.52
C ASN A 148 -2.03 -16.47 3.32
N SER A 149 -2.05 -15.15 3.55
CA SER A 149 -2.11 -14.17 2.48
C SER A 149 -0.80 -14.11 1.69
N LYS A 150 -0.92 -14.09 0.36
CA LYS A 150 0.17 -13.75 -0.55
C LYS A 150 0.22 -12.24 -0.74
N VAL A 151 1.42 -11.68 -0.72
CA VAL A 151 1.64 -10.25 -0.88
C VAL A 151 2.28 -10.00 -2.24
N VAL A 152 1.68 -9.12 -3.02
CA VAL A 152 2.20 -8.69 -4.32
C VAL A 152 2.47 -7.19 -4.26
N THR A 153 3.62 -6.75 -4.78
CA THR A 153 3.94 -5.33 -4.89
C THR A 153 4.09 -4.91 -6.34
N SER A 154 3.39 -3.85 -6.75
CA SER A 154 3.62 -3.17 -8.02
C SER A 154 4.62 -2.04 -7.89
N LEU A 155 5.66 -2.09 -8.72
CA LEU A 155 6.67 -1.04 -8.86
C LEU A 155 6.23 -0.01 -9.91
N PHE A 156 6.25 1.26 -9.54
CA PHE A 156 5.88 2.40 -10.38
C PHE A 156 7.09 3.32 -10.62
N ALA A 157 7.09 4.05 -11.74
CA ALA A 157 8.09 5.07 -12.03
C ALA A 157 8.02 6.27 -11.09
N GLU A 158 6.80 6.71 -10.78
CA GLU A 158 6.58 7.86 -9.89
C GLU A 158 6.79 7.44 -8.44
N GLN A 159 7.77 8.07 -7.79
CA GLN A 159 8.21 7.80 -6.42
C GLN A 159 8.56 9.12 -5.72
N PRO A 160 8.54 9.17 -4.38
CA PRO A 160 9.21 10.24 -3.64
C PRO A 160 10.69 10.32 -4.06
N GLN A 161 11.20 11.53 -4.19
CA GLN A 161 12.58 11.81 -4.56
C GLN A 161 13.49 11.94 -3.33
N ASP A 162 12.96 12.46 -2.23
CA ASP A 162 13.72 12.71 -1.01
C ASP A 162 13.72 11.50 -0.06
N SER A 163 14.57 11.59 0.96
CA SER A 163 14.58 10.65 2.09
C SER A 163 13.24 10.67 2.83
N LEU A 164 12.81 9.51 3.34
CA LEU A 164 11.59 9.39 4.17
C LEU A 164 11.79 9.87 5.62
N GLY A 165 12.92 10.51 5.90
CA GLY A 165 13.29 11.03 7.21
C GLY A 165 14.25 10.12 7.97
N THR A 166 15.10 10.72 8.80
CA THR A 166 16.12 9.99 9.58
C THR A 166 15.51 9.07 10.65
N ASN A 167 14.29 9.36 11.10
CA ASN A 167 13.59 8.57 12.11
C ASN A 167 12.74 7.44 11.50
N PHE A 168 12.67 7.33 10.17
CA PHE A 168 11.74 6.42 9.50
C PHE A 168 11.89 4.95 9.92
N LYS A 169 13.13 4.44 10.02
CA LYS A 169 13.40 3.07 10.48
C LYS A 169 12.89 2.81 11.91
N HIS A 170 12.97 3.81 12.78
CA HIS A 170 12.46 3.68 14.14
C HIS A 170 10.93 3.67 14.15
N CYS A 171 10.30 4.55 13.37
CA CYS A 171 8.84 4.58 13.19
C CYS A 171 8.27 3.29 12.57
N LEU A 172 9.07 2.54 11.82
CA LEU A 172 8.71 1.20 11.30
C LEU A 172 8.64 0.12 12.39
N GLU A 173 9.20 0.35 13.58
CA GLU A 173 9.16 -0.65 14.64
C GLU A 173 7.76 -0.76 15.24
N PHE A 174 7.15 -1.94 15.13
CA PHE A 174 5.81 -2.19 15.63
C PHE A 174 5.61 -3.68 15.90
N ARG A 175 5.23 -4.06 17.13
CA ARG A 175 5.11 -5.47 17.55
C ARG A 175 6.39 -6.25 17.16
N ASP A 176 6.27 -7.28 16.32
CA ASP A 176 7.40 -8.11 15.87
C ASP A 176 8.19 -7.52 14.70
N ALA A 177 7.75 -6.41 14.10
CA ALA A 177 8.59 -5.61 13.21
C ALA A 177 9.63 -4.88 14.06
N LYS A 178 10.85 -5.42 14.12
CA LYS A 178 11.96 -4.92 14.96
C LYS A 178 13.14 -4.43 14.14
N ALA A 179 13.95 -3.53 14.72
CA ALA A 179 15.16 -2.99 14.10
C ALA A 179 16.12 -4.03 13.49
N LYS A 180 16.16 -5.27 14.01
CA LYS A 180 16.99 -6.35 13.45
C LYS A 180 16.70 -6.65 11.98
N TYR A 181 15.45 -6.48 11.54
CA TYR A 181 15.02 -6.69 10.16
C TYR A 181 15.33 -5.50 9.26
N LEU A 182 15.74 -4.37 9.84
CA LEU A 182 16.00 -3.12 9.12
C LEU A 182 17.50 -2.83 8.95
N LYS A 183 18.36 -3.70 9.48
CA LYS A 183 19.83 -3.53 9.50
C LYS A 183 20.48 -3.61 8.13
N GLU A 184 19.87 -4.34 7.21
CA GLU A 184 20.40 -4.55 5.85
C GLU A 184 20.12 -3.39 4.89
N TYR A 185 19.13 -2.55 5.22
CA TYR A 185 18.80 -1.35 4.44
C TYR A 185 19.70 -0.17 4.81
N GLY A 186 19.89 0.74 3.85
CA GLY A 186 20.66 1.97 4.06
C GLY A 186 20.07 2.89 5.13
N ASP A 187 20.91 3.67 5.81
CA ASP A 187 20.46 4.62 6.85
C ASP A 187 19.75 5.84 6.26
N ASN A 188 20.13 6.26 5.05
CA ASN A 188 19.32 7.16 4.26
C ASN A 188 18.19 6.36 3.58
N PHE A 189 17.02 6.35 4.20
CA PHE A 189 15.90 5.53 3.74
C PHE A 189 15.07 6.27 2.68
N ASP A 190 15.48 6.15 1.43
CA ASP A 190 14.80 6.73 0.27
C ASP A 190 13.82 5.73 -0.38
N PHE A 191 13.25 6.10 -1.53
CA PHE A 191 12.34 5.23 -2.28
C PHE A 191 12.98 3.92 -2.76
N LYS A 192 14.31 3.87 -2.96
CA LYS A 192 14.98 2.63 -3.38
C LYS A 192 15.04 1.66 -2.21
N GLU A 193 15.40 2.13 -1.02
CA GLU A 193 15.38 1.29 0.18
C GLU A 193 13.95 0.86 0.53
N LEU A 194 12.95 1.74 0.35
CA LEU A 194 11.54 1.37 0.51
C LEU A 194 11.09 0.32 -0.52
N GLY A 195 11.51 0.46 -1.77
CA GLY A 195 11.22 -0.52 -2.82
C GLY A 195 11.85 -1.89 -2.53
N LYS A 196 13.12 -1.92 -2.07
CA LYS A 196 13.79 -3.16 -1.65
C LYS A 196 13.04 -3.83 -0.49
N LEU A 197 12.70 -3.06 0.55
CA LEU A 197 11.89 -3.55 1.67
C LEU A 197 10.57 -4.17 1.18
N ALA A 198 9.85 -3.50 0.29
CA ALA A 198 8.60 -4.04 -0.25
C ALA A 198 8.83 -5.35 -1.03
N ILE A 199 9.89 -5.42 -1.84
CA ILE A 199 10.27 -6.61 -2.62
C ILE A 199 10.62 -7.78 -1.70
N ASP A 200 11.46 -7.57 -0.70
CA ASP A 200 11.97 -8.62 0.20
C ASP A 200 10.83 -9.33 0.93
N TYR A 201 9.80 -8.58 1.34
CA TYR A 201 8.65 -9.08 2.07
C TYR A 201 7.42 -9.39 1.19
N SER A 202 7.55 -9.35 -0.14
CA SER A 202 6.50 -9.77 -1.09
C SER A 202 6.75 -11.19 -1.61
N ASP A 203 5.67 -11.91 -1.91
CA ASP A 203 5.68 -13.21 -2.60
C ASP A 203 5.79 -13.04 -4.13
N GLY A 204 5.32 -11.91 -4.66
CA GLY A 204 5.43 -11.56 -6.08
C GLY A 204 5.64 -10.07 -6.31
N VAL A 205 6.26 -9.72 -7.44
CA VAL A 205 6.53 -8.35 -7.86
C VAL A 205 5.97 -8.13 -9.25
N ILE A 206 5.40 -6.95 -9.47
CA ILE A 206 4.90 -6.53 -10.79
C ILE A 206 5.61 -5.25 -11.21
N GLY A 207 6.36 -5.30 -12.32
CA GLY A 207 6.92 -4.10 -12.94
C GLY A 207 5.89 -3.45 -13.85
N THR A 208 5.47 -2.22 -13.56
CA THR A 208 4.58 -1.46 -14.46
C THR A 208 5.30 -0.99 -15.73
N SER A 209 4.56 -0.76 -16.82
CA SER A 209 5.08 -0.75 -18.19
C SER A 209 6.04 0.40 -18.53
N ASP A 210 5.95 1.56 -17.87
CA ASP A 210 6.79 2.72 -18.24
C ASP A 210 7.57 3.29 -17.06
N GLY A 211 8.91 3.30 -17.20
CA GLY A 211 9.82 4.10 -16.38
C GLY A 211 10.16 3.56 -14.99
N VAL A 212 9.86 2.29 -14.70
CA VAL A 212 10.22 1.67 -13.42
C VAL A 212 11.74 1.62 -13.26
N HIS A 213 12.22 1.94 -12.06
CA HIS A 213 13.66 1.97 -11.78
C HIS A 213 14.29 0.59 -12.00
N THR A 214 15.24 0.50 -12.94
CA THR A 214 15.90 -0.75 -13.33
C THR A 214 16.59 -1.44 -12.15
N ASP A 215 17.20 -0.67 -11.24
CA ASP A 215 17.77 -1.20 -10.00
C ASP A 215 16.78 -2.07 -9.21
N LEU A 216 15.51 -1.65 -9.08
CA LEU A 216 14.50 -2.40 -8.32
C LEU A 216 14.04 -3.65 -9.06
N ILE A 217 13.92 -3.58 -10.39
CA ILE A 217 13.62 -4.76 -11.22
C ILE A 217 14.76 -5.79 -11.12
N ASN A 218 16.01 -5.33 -11.21
CA ASN A 218 17.18 -6.19 -11.07
C ASN A 218 17.28 -6.78 -9.66
N TYR A 219 16.97 -5.99 -8.63
CA TYR A 219 16.92 -6.44 -7.25
C TYR A 219 15.85 -7.51 -7.02
N ALA A 220 14.66 -7.36 -7.62
CA ALA A 220 13.62 -8.40 -7.58
C ALA A 220 14.08 -9.70 -8.24
N LYS A 221 14.72 -9.59 -9.41
CA LYS A 221 15.29 -10.74 -10.13
C LYS A 221 16.40 -11.45 -9.33
N SER A 222 17.29 -10.70 -8.67
CA SER A 222 18.37 -11.29 -7.88
C SER A 222 17.91 -11.98 -6.60
N ASN A 223 16.74 -11.61 -6.07
CA ASN A 223 16.13 -12.22 -4.89
C ASN A 223 15.13 -13.33 -5.23
N ASP A 224 15.20 -13.88 -6.45
CA ASP A 224 14.36 -14.99 -6.94
C ASP A 224 12.85 -14.77 -6.76
N LYS A 225 12.41 -13.51 -6.88
CA LYS A 225 10.99 -13.15 -6.77
C LYS A 225 10.26 -13.48 -8.06
N GLN A 226 9.04 -14.00 -7.94
CA GLN A 226 8.15 -14.13 -9.09
C GLN A 226 7.86 -12.74 -9.65
N LEU A 227 8.31 -12.46 -10.87
CA LEU A 227 8.16 -11.16 -11.52
C LEU A 227 7.18 -11.27 -12.69
N LEU A 228 6.17 -10.42 -12.69
CA LEU A 228 5.33 -10.15 -13.86
C LEU A 228 5.70 -8.77 -14.42
N GLU A 229 6.03 -8.71 -15.70
CA GLU A 229 6.09 -7.44 -16.43
C GLU A 229 4.68 -7.10 -16.90
N HIS A 230 4.26 -5.85 -16.66
CA HIS A 230 2.93 -5.39 -17.04
C HIS A 230 2.75 -5.54 -18.56
N PRO A 231 1.69 -6.23 -19.01
CA PRO A 231 1.40 -6.43 -20.43
C PRO A 231 1.30 -5.11 -21.18
N ILE A 232 1.77 -5.08 -22.42
CA ILE A 232 1.59 -3.90 -23.31
C ILE A 232 0.15 -3.80 -23.79
N ASP A 233 -0.53 -4.94 -23.93
CA ASP A 233 -1.92 -5.03 -24.35
C ASP A 233 -2.84 -5.20 -23.13
N ASP A 234 -3.67 -4.19 -22.88
CA ASP A 234 -4.62 -4.16 -21.77
C ASP A 234 -5.62 -5.33 -21.83
N THR A 235 -5.88 -5.89 -23.00
CA THR A 235 -6.81 -7.03 -23.16
C THR A 235 -6.28 -8.30 -22.51
N GLU A 236 -4.96 -8.42 -22.35
CA GLU A 236 -4.30 -9.58 -21.71
C GLU A 236 -4.17 -9.43 -20.19
N LEU A 237 -4.46 -8.24 -19.63
CA LEU A 237 -4.25 -7.96 -18.20
C LEU A 237 -5.00 -8.93 -17.31
N LYS A 238 -6.27 -9.15 -17.63
CA LYS A 238 -7.16 -10.01 -16.86
C LYS A 238 -6.59 -11.42 -16.71
N GLU A 239 -6.16 -12.02 -17.81
CA GLU A 239 -5.62 -13.38 -17.84
C GLU A 239 -4.26 -13.46 -17.15
N LYS A 240 -3.33 -12.57 -17.53
CA LYS A 240 -1.95 -12.61 -17.01
C LYS A 240 -1.87 -12.34 -15.52
N TYR A 241 -2.65 -11.40 -14.99
CA TYR A 241 -2.69 -11.15 -13.54
C TYR A 241 -3.36 -12.29 -12.79
N SER A 242 -4.45 -12.86 -13.31
CA SER A 242 -5.11 -14.00 -12.70
C SER A 242 -4.19 -15.22 -12.62
N GLU A 243 -3.48 -15.54 -13.71
CA GLU A 243 -2.47 -16.59 -13.71
C GLU A 243 -1.34 -16.32 -12.72
N PHE A 244 -0.84 -15.08 -12.69
CA PHE A 244 0.23 -14.69 -11.79
C PHE A 244 -0.18 -14.88 -10.32
N TYR A 245 -1.37 -14.42 -9.93
CA TYR A 245 -1.90 -14.61 -8.58
C TYR A 245 -2.07 -16.10 -8.24
N ASN A 246 -2.61 -16.89 -9.16
CA ASN A 246 -2.80 -18.33 -8.94
C ASN A 246 -1.47 -19.09 -8.80
N LYS A 247 -0.39 -18.65 -9.45
CA LYS A 247 0.96 -19.24 -9.35
C LYS A 247 1.63 -19.00 -7.99
N LEU A 248 1.07 -18.16 -7.11
CA LEU A 248 1.64 -17.88 -5.79
C LEU A 248 1.23 -18.93 -4.72
N PHE A 249 0.25 -19.78 -5.01
CA PHE A 249 -0.27 -20.83 -4.13
C PHE A 249 0.27 -22.21 -4.53
#